data_AF-A0A928YF68-F1
#
_entry.id   AF-A0A928YF68-F1
#
_cell.length_a   1.000
_cell.length_b   1.000
_cell.length_c   1.000
_cell.angle_alpha   90.00
_cell.angle_beta   90.00
_cell.angle_gamma   90.00
#
_symmetry.space_group_name_H-M   'P 1'
#
loop_
_entity.id
_entity.type
_entity.pdbx_description
1 polymer ?
#
loop_
_entity_poly.entity_id
_entity_poly.type
_entity_poly.pdbx_seq_one_letter_code
_entity_poly.pdbx_strand_id
1 'polypeptide(L)'
;MHPSCETACRRGAIDSPIAICTLKRSAADFALHPFPQKVAVKKTGKRIAIIGSGPCGLAAAHDLAVKGHDVIIYEALPVAGACSVWESPIVCRAA
;
A
#
# COMPACT_ATOMS: atom_id res chain seq x y z
N MET A 1 -11.10 10.41 11.23
CA MET A 1 -10.00 9.46 11.54
C MET A 1 -8.74 10.28 11.76
N HIS A 2 -8.32 10.49 13.01
CA HIS A 2 -7.07 11.21 13.30
C HIS A 2 -5.89 10.30 12.96
N PRO A 3 -5.01 10.66 12.00
CA PRO A 3 -3.82 9.89 11.71
C PRO A 3 -2.96 9.81 12.97
N SER A 4 -2.61 8.61 13.42
CA SER A 4 -1.83 8.40 14.65
C SER A 4 -0.53 9.22 14.66
N CYS A 5 0.08 9.45 13.50
CA CYS A 5 1.27 10.30 13.35
C CYS A 5 1.05 11.77 13.74
N GLU A 6 -0.15 12.33 13.53
CA GLU A 6 -0.44 13.75 13.80
C GLU A 6 -0.65 14.01 15.29
N THR A 7 -1.12 13.00 16.04
CA THR A 7 -1.31 13.10 17.50
C THR A 7 0.02 13.26 18.26
N ALA A 8 1.12 12.74 17.73
CA ALA A 8 2.47 12.86 18.30
C ALA A 8 3.25 14.07 17.77
N CYS A 9 2.63 14.94 16.97
CA CYS A 9 3.32 16.06 16.35
C CYS A 9 3.70 17.14 17.38
N ARG A 10 5.00 17.40 17.58
CA ARG A 10 5.50 18.45 18.50
C ARG A 10 4.93 19.84 18.20
N ARG A 11 4.61 20.12 16.93
CA ARG A 11 4.05 21.41 16.50
C ARG A 11 2.67 21.69 17.12
N GLY A 12 1.89 20.63 17.40
CA GLY A 12 0.61 20.74 18.10
C GLY A 12 0.72 21.25 19.54
N ALA A 13 1.93 21.34 20.12
CA ALA A 13 2.14 21.98 21.43
C ALA A 13 2.27 23.52 21.35
N ILE A 14 2.41 24.08 20.13
CA ILE A 14 2.57 25.52 19.90
C ILE A 14 1.31 26.08 19.22
N ASP A 15 0.91 25.45 18.12
CA ASP A 15 -0.27 25.82 17.34
C ASP A 15 -1.01 24.55 16.89
N SER A 16 -1.10 24.29 15.58
CA SER A 16 -1.77 23.12 15.03
C SER A 16 -0.77 22.05 14.57
N PRO A 17 -1.09 20.76 14.74
CA PRO A 17 -0.28 19.70 14.19
C PRO A 17 -0.23 19.81 12.66
N ILE A 18 0.90 19.42 12.09
CA ILE A 18 1.07 19.40 10.63
C ILE A 18 0.11 18.37 10.04
N ALA A 19 -0.54 18.70 8.92
CA ALA A 19 -1.43 17.80 8.17
C ALA A 19 -0.64 16.73 7.40
N ILE A 20 0.02 15.83 8.14
CA ILE A 20 0.91 14.77 7.63
C ILE A 20 0.15 13.85 6.66
N CYS A 21 -1.11 13.50 6.94
CA CYS A 21 -1.90 12.63 6.06
C CYS A 21 -2.13 13.28 4.69
N THR A 22 -2.54 14.54 4.67
CA THR A 22 -2.76 15.29 3.43
C THR A 22 -1.46 15.49 2.65
N LEU A 23 -0.35 15.77 3.34
CA LEU A 23 0.96 15.89 2.71
C LEU A 23 1.42 14.56 2.08
N LYS A 24 1.27 13.43 2.79
CA LYS A 24 1.59 12.10 2.26
C LYS A 24 0.71 11.76 1.05
N ARG A 25 -0.58 12.08 1.12
CA ARG A 25 -1.52 11.87 0.01
C ARG A 25 -1.14 12.70 -1.20
N SER A 26 -0.90 14.00 -1.02
CA SER A 26 -0.45 14.88 -2.11
C SER A 26 0.84 14.35 -2.75
N ALA A 27 1.83 13.97 -1.95
CA ALA A 27 3.06 13.38 -2.48
C ALA A 27 2.82 12.07 -3.26
N ALA A 28 1.86 11.24 -2.83
CA ALA A 28 1.48 10.02 -3.55
C ALA A 28 0.69 10.32 -4.84
N ASP A 29 -0.20 11.31 -4.82
CA ASP A 29 -1.01 11.73 -5.98
C ASP A 29 -0.14 12.37 -7.07
N PHE A 30 0.87 13.15 -6.69
CA PHE A 30 1.82 13.80 -7.60
C PHE A 30 3.06 12.96 -7.92
N ALA A 31 3.16 11.73 -7.40
CA ALA A 31 4.25 10.85 -7.75
C ALA A 31 4.12 10.40 -9.21
N LEU A 32 5.02 10.90 -10.07
CA LEU A 32 5.14 10.43 -11.44
C LEU A 32 5.76 9.02 -11.43
N HIS A 33 4.99 8.02 -11.86
CA HIS A 33 5.50 6.66 -12.07
C HIS A 33 6.48 6.61 -13.25
N PRO A 34 7.48 5.71 -13.21
CA PRO A 34 7.65 4.65 -12.23
C PRO A 34 8.67 5.01 -11.14
N PHE A 35 8.30 4.80 -9.87
CA PHE A 35 9.29 4.64 -8.81
C PHE A 35 10.28 3.56 -9.23
N PRO A 36 11.60 3.75 -9.02
CA PRO A 36 12.56 2.71 -9.33
C PRO A 36 12.20 1.46 -8.52
N GLN A 37 11.81 0.40 -9.21
CA GLN A 37 11.60 -0.91 -8.59
C GLN A 37 12.91 -1.26 -7.87
N LYS A 38 12.83 -1.49 -6.55
CA LYS A 38 13.95 -2.07 -5.81
C LYS A 38 14.22 -3.44 -6.42
N VAL A 39 15.24 -3.51 -7.26
CA VAL A 39 15.64 -4.72 -7.97
C VAL A 39 16.05 -5.75 -6.93
N ALA A 40 15.52 -6.97 -7.02
CA ALA A 40 15.82 -8.03 -6.07
C ALA A 40 17.33 -8.28 -6.01
N VAL A 41 17.88 -8.25 -4.79
CA VAL A 41 19.33 -8.35 -4.51
C VAL A 41 19.91 -9.69 -4.97
N LYS A 42 19.09 -10.77 -5.02
CA LYS A 42 19.39 -12.06 -5.65
C LYS A 42 18.11 -12.91 -5.69
N LYS A 43 17.82 -13.62 -6.78
CA LYS A 43 16.69 -14.58 -6.80
C LYS A 43 17.01 -15.74 -5.85
N THR A 44 16.09 -16.01 -4.93
CA THR A 44 16.23 -17.07 -3.92
C THR A 44 15.80 -18.45 -4.42
N GLY A 45 15.10 -18.52 -5.55
CA GLY A 45 14.57 -19.76 -6.13
C GLY A 45 13.35 -20.36 -5.41
N LYS A 46 12.87 -19.73 -4.33
CA LYS A 46 11.69 -20.18 -3.59
C LYS A 46 10.42 -19.56 -4.16
N ARG A 47 9.38 -20.39 -4.30
CA ARG A 47 8.03 -19.99 -4.73
C ARG A 47 7.09 -19.90 -3.53
N ILE A 48 6.34 -18.81 -3.42
CA ILE A 48 5.42 -18.53 -2.31
C ILE A 48 4.05 -18.19 -2.88
N ALA A 49 3.01 -18.84 -2.37
CA ALA A 49 1.62 -18.54 -2.70
C ALA A 49 0.99 -17.71 -1.57
N ILE A 50 0.31 -16.62 -1.93
CA ILE A 50 -0.46 -15.76 -1.02
C ILE A 50 -1.92 -15.87 -1.42
N ILE A 51 -2.79 -16.13 -0.45
CA ILE A 51 -4.24 -16.18 -0.65
C ILE A 51 -4.84 -14.87 -0.13
N GLY A 52 -5.46 -14.10 -1.02
CA GLY A 52 -6.04 -12.79 -0.77
C GLY A 52 -5.13 -11.63 -1.21
N SER A 53 -5.71 -10.72 -1.97
CA SER A 53 -5.11 -9.49 -2.51
C SER A 53 -5.45 -8.24 -1.68
N GLY A 54 -5.88 -8.41 -0.44
CA GLY A 54 -6.09 -7.31 0.49
C GLY A 54 -4.77 -6.56 0.82
N PRO A 55 -4.85 -5.47 1.60
CA PRO A 55 -3.68 -4.65 1.93
C PRO A 55 -2.56 -5.45 2.60
N CYS A 56 -2.91 -6.44 3.44
CA CYS A 56 -1.93 -7.33 4.06
C CYS A 56 -1.25 -8.27 3.05
N GLY A 57 -2.01 -8.83 2.10
CA GLY A 57 -1.48 -9.74 1.08
C GLY A 57 -0.56 -9.03 0.09
N LEU A 58 -0.93 -7.83 -0.35
CA LEU A 58 -0.11 -7.00 -1.23
C LEU A 58 1.17 -6.51 -0.53
N ALA A 59 1.08 -6.11 0.73
CA ALA A 59 2.27 -5.73 1.50
C ALA A 59 3.25 -6.90 1.67
N ALA A 60 2.74 -8.09 2.02
CA ALA A 60 3.55 -9.30 2.13
C ALA A 60 4.18 -9.68 0.78
N ALA A 61 3.42 -9.58 -0.32
CA ALA A 61 3.91 -9.85 -1.66
C ALA A 61 5.06 -8.90 -2.04
N HIS A 62 4.90 -7.60 -1.78
CA HIS A 62 5.93 -6.61 -2.03
C HIS A 62 7.23 -6.93 -1.29
N ASP A 63 7.15 -7.21 0.01
CA ASP A 63 8.33 -7.47 0.83
C ASP A 63 9.05 -8.76 0.43
N LEU A 64 8.30 -9.80 0.06
CA LEU A 64 8.84 -11.06 -0.42
C LEU A 64 9.46 -10.92 -1.82
N ALA A 65 8.87 -10.11 -2.70
CA ALA A 65 9.41 -9.81 -4.01
C ALA A 65 10.72 -9.01 -3.92
N VAL A 66 10.81 -8.01 -3.03
CA VAL A 66 12.05 -7.26 -2.77
C VAL A 66 13.17 -8.17 -2.23
N LYS A 67 12.81 -9.19 -1.44
CA LYS A 67 13.73 -10.23 -0.95
C LYS A 67 14.14 -11.25 -2.03
N GLY A 68 13.54 -11.20 -3.23
CA GLY A 68 13.88 -12.06 -4.35
C GLY A 68 13.20 -13.42 -4.33
N HIS A 69 12.04 -13.55 -3.68
CA HIS A 69 11.15 -14.71 -3.82
C HIS A 69 10.24 -14.55 -5.04
N ASP A 70 9.85 -15.69 -5.62
CA ASP A 70 8.81 -15.72 -6.65
C ASP A 70 7.45 -15.86 -5.97
N VAL A 71 6.59 -14.85 -6.10
CA VAL A 71 5.34 -14.72 -5.33
C VAL A 71 4.16 -14.76 -6.26
N ILE A 72 3.20 -15.63 -5.96
CA ILE A 72 1.93 -15.77 -6.68
C ILE A 72 0.80 -15.41 -5.73
N ILE A 73 -0.08 -14.50 -6.14
CA ILE A 73 -1.26 -14.09 -5.36
C ILE A 73 -2.49 -14.73 -5.98
N TYR A 74 -3.29 -15.41 -5.16
CA TYR A 74 -4.59 -15.95 -5.52
C TYR A 74 -5.68 -15.12 -4.87
N GLU A 75 -6.64 -14.65 -5.67
CA GLU A 75 -7.77 -13.85 -5.20
C GLU A 75 -9.07 -14.48 -5.72
N ALA A 76 -10.12 -14.45 -4.90
CA ALA A 76 -11.43 -14.98 -5.25
C ALA A 76 -12.22 -13.98 -6.13
N LEU A 77 -11.96 -12.69 -5.95
CA LEU A 77 -12.58 -11.60 -6.69
C LEU A 77 -11.88 -11.35 -8.04
N PRO A 78 -12.62 -10.86 -9.07
CA PRO A 78 -12.04 -10.61 -10.39
C PRO A 78 -11.06 -9.43 -10.40
N VAL A 79 -11.06 -8.59 -9.35
CA VAL A 79 -10.20 -7.42 -9.22
C VAL A 79 -9.35 -7.55 -7.95
N ALA A 80 -8.04 -7.36 -8.11
CA ALA A 80 -7.11 -7.35 -6.99
C ALA A 80 -7.27 -6.08 -6.13
N GLY A 81 -7.08 -6.21 -4.81
CA GLY A 81 -7.20 -5.12 -3.84
C GLY A 81 -8.40 -5.24 -2.91
N ALA A 82 -9.27 -6.23 -3.14
CA ALA A 82 -10.45 -6.58 -2.33
C ALA A 82 -11.06 -5.36 -1.61
N CYS A 83 -10.96 -5.26 -0.29
CA CYS A 83 -11.59 -4.20 0.52
C CYS A 83 -11.34 -2.76 0.02
N SER A 84 -10.10 -2.40 -0.32
CA SER A 84 -9.74 -1.03 -0.74
C SER A 84 -10.41 -0.62 -2.05
N VAL A 85 -10.76 -1.59 -2.90
CA VAL A 85 -11.42 -1.34 -4.19
C VAL A 85 -12.94 -1.32 -4.01
N TRP A 86 -13.48 -2.18 -3.14
CA TRP A 86 -14.92 -2.30 -2.92
C TRP A 86 -15.50 -1.16 -2.08
N GLU A 87 -14.77 -0.66 -1.08
CA GLU A 87 -15.18 0.54 -0.32
C GLU A 87 -14.85 1.85 -1.06
N SER A 88 -14.12 1.79 -2.16
CA SER A 88 -13.86 2.97 -2.98
C SER A 88 -15.13 3.40 -3.71
N PRO A 89 -15.59 4.66 -3.54
CA PRO A 89 -16.80 5.16 -4.20
C PRO A 89 -16.71 5.18 -5.73
N ILE A 90 -15.50 4.99 -6.29
CA ILE A 90 -15.26 4.88 -7.74
C ILE A 90 -15.73 3.55 -8.32
N VAL A 91 -15.56 2.42 -7.61
CA VAL A 91 -15.92 1.09 -8.12
C VAL A 91 -17.29 0.64 -7.63
N CYS A 92 -17.70 1.05 -6.42
CA CYS A 92 -19.03 0.74 -5.88
C CYS A 92 -20.19 1.38 -6.69
N ARG A 93 -19.91 2.36 -7.58
CA ARG A 93 -20.89 2.93 -8.54
C ARG A 93 -20.97 2.22 -9.88
N ALA A 94 -20.08 1.26 -10.15
CA ALA A 94 -20.00 0.55 -11.42
C ALA A 94 -20.65 -0.84 -11.37
N ALA A 95 -21.34 -1.18 -10.29
CA ALA A 95 -22.12 -2.40 -10.11
C ALA A 95 -23.62 -2.08 -10.03
#